data_AF-A0A2X3IM73-F1
#
_entry.id   AF-A0A2X3IM73-F1
#
_cell.length_a   1.000
_cell.length_b   1.000
_cell.length_c   1.000
_cell.angle_alpha   90.00
_cell.angle_beta   90.00
_cell.angle_gamma   90.00
#
_symmetry.space_group_name_H-M   'P 1'
#
loop_
_entity.id
_entity.type
_entity.pdbx_description
1 polymer ?
#
loop_
_entity_poly.entity_id
_entity_poly.type
_entity_poly.pdbx_seq_one_letter_code
_entity_poly.pdbx_strand_id
1 'polypeptide(L)'
;MLLQQIGRRNAESTLYENMLKSVRRNFADVSLEDMTSGTDARRLFSTDEVVPGMFTRQAWEGGIQQAIEKAANSRREEIDWVLSDSQQSVSGEISPEALKARLTERYFTDFAGSWLNFLNSLRLNPASNIADVTDQLTLMSDVRQSPLIALMNTLAWQGETGQKAEKFSESIIKSAKELVSNKDKPVIDQTVAGPQGPLDDTFGPLLTMMGKKQSQQRDVCRQFAEPANVPDPHHSRAAALAAGSQRV
;
A
#
# COMPACT_ATOMS: atom_id res chain seq x y z
N MET A 1 -27.00 13.81 -28.87
CA MET A 1 -26.26 12.75 -28.14
C MET A 1 -24.76 13.04 -27.96
N LEU A 2 -24.01 13.57 -28.95
CA LEU A 2 -22.57 13.86 -28.77
C LEU A 2 -22.25 15.12 -27.95
N LEU A 3 -22.95 16.23 -28.18
CA LEU A 3 -22.72 17.51 -27.51
C LEU A 3 -22.93 17.43 -25.98
N GLN A 4 -23.94 16.69 -25.55
CA GLN A 4 -24.27 16.49 -24.13
C GLN A 4 -23.20 15.63 -23.42
N GLN A 5 -22.64 14.64 -24.12
CA GLN A 5 -21.57 13.79 -23.61
C GLN A 5 -20.23 14.55 -23.50
N ILE A 6 -19.96 15.47 -24.42
CA ILE A 6 -18.79 16.36 -24.40
C ILE A 6 -18.90 17.37 -23.25
N GLY A 7 -20.06 18.02 -23.10
CA GLY A 7 -20.31 18.95 -21.99
C GLY A 7 -20.10 18.28 -20.61
N ARG A 8 -20.54 17.02 -20.48
CA ARG A 8 -20.38 16.22 -19.25
C ARG A 8 -18.92 15.93 -18.92
N ARG A 9 -18.14 15.44 -19.89
CA ARG A 9 -16.70 15.15 -19.70
C ARG A 9 -15.90 16.42 -19.35
N ASN A 10 -16.29 17.58 -19.89
CA ASN A 10 -15.65 18.85 -19.59
C ASN A 10 -15.96 19.34 -18.16
N ALA A 11 -17.20 19.18 -17.70
CA ALA A 11 -17.59 19.52 -16.33
C ALA A 11 -16.88 18.62 -15.30
N GLU A 12 -16.87 17.30 -15.51
CA GLU A 12 -16.13 16.36 -14.65
C GLU A 12 -14.63 16.67 -14.62
N SER A 13 -14.04 17.01 -15.78
CA SER A 13 -12.63 17.40 -15.85
C SER A 13 -12.32 18.68 -15.10
N THR A 14 -13.17 19.70 -15.22
CA THR A 14 -13.00 20.96 -14.49
C THR A 14 -13.11 20.75 -12.98
N LEU A 15 -14.08 19.93 -12.56
CA LEU A 15 -14.27 19.57 -11.16
C LEU A 15 -13.03 18.83 -10.61
N TYR A 16 -12.51 17.86 -11.37
CA TYR A 16 -11.32 17.11 -11.00
C TYR A 16 -10.10 18.02 -10.84
N GLU A 17 -9.84 18.90 -11.82
CA GLU A 17 -8.71 19.84 -11.75
C GLU A 17 -8.82 20.80 -10.57
N ASN A 18 -10.02 21.31 -10.27
CA ASN A 18 -10.24 22.20 -9.15
C ASN A 18 -10.02 21.48 -7.81
N MET A 19 -10.50 20.24 -7.70
CA MET A 19 -10.26 19.37 -6.56
C MET A 19 -8.75 19.19 -6.33
N LEU A 20 -8.01 18.79 -7.36
CA LEU A 20 -6.56 18.60 -7.30
C LEU A 20 -5.82 19.88 -6.90
N LYS A 21 -6.19 21.04 -7.47
CA LYS A 21 -5.61 22.34 -7.10
C LYS A 21 -5.84 22.70 -5.64
N SER A 22 -7.00 22.36 -5.09
CA SER A 22 -7.31 22.64 -3.68
C SER A 22 -6.44 21.82 -2.71
N VAL A 23 -6.07 20.61 -3.11
CA VAL A 23 -5.27 19.69 -2.30
C VAL A 23 -3.77 19.93 -2.47
N ARG A 24 -3.31 20.27 -3.68
CA ARG A 24 -1.89 20.47 -4.02
C ARG A 24 -1.13 21.38 -3.05
N ARG A 25 -1.78 22.41 -2.51
CA ARG A 25 -1.14 23.37 -1.58
C ARG A 25 -0.71 22.75 -0.24
N ASN A 26 -1.25 21.60 0.11
CA ASN A 26 -1.04 20.96 1.41
C ASN A 26 0.00 19.82 1.35
N PHE A 27 0.39 19.39 0.16
CA PHE A 27 1.27 18.23 -0.04
C PHE A 27 2.42 18.63 -0.97
N ALA A 28 3.62 18.73 -0.39
CA ALA A 28 4.83 19.00 -1.15
C ALA A 28 5.20 17.81 -2.04
N ASP A 29 5.83 18.11 -3.18
CA ASP A 29 6.34 17.09 -4.09
C ASP A 29 7.42 16.26 -3.40
N VAL A 30 7.47 14.98 -3.75
CA VAL A 30 8.35 13.99 -3.12
C VAL A 30 9.51 13.69 -4.07
N SER A 31 10.72 13.99 -3.61
CA SER A 31 11.97 13.75 -4.34
C SER A 31 12.53 12.34 -4.09
N LEU A 32 13.53 11.93 -4.88
CA LEU A 32 14.26 10.68 -4.65
C LEU A 32 14.87 10.64 -3.24
N GLU A 33 15.41 11.77 -2.76
CA GLU A 33 16.01 11.91 -1.44
C GLU A 33 14.98 11.72 -0.32
N ASP A 34 13.75 12.23 -0.50
CA ASP A 34 12.67 12.01 0.46
C ASP A 34 12.26 10.53 0.53
N MET A 35 12.21 9.85 -0.63
CA MET A 35 11.84 8.43 -0.72
C MET A 35 12.91 7.49 -0.17
N THR A 36 14.16 7.95 -0.10
CA THR A 36 15.33 7.15 0.29
C THR A 36 16.00 7.69 1.55
N SER A 37 15.23 8.42 2.36
CA SER A 37 15.72 9.10 3.57
C SER A 37 16.54 8.15 4.47
N GLY A 38 17.69 8.64 4.94
CA GLY A 38 18.64 7.86 5.73
C GLY A 38 19.63 7.02 4.90
N THR A 39 19.62 7.17 3.57
CA THR A 39 20.62 6.59 2.65
C THR A 39 21.19 7.67 1.72
N ASP A 40 22.29 7.35 1.02
CA ASP A 40 22.88 8.26 0.03
C ASP A 40 22.49 7.85 -1.40
N ALA A 41 21.24 8.15 -1.78
CA ALA A 41 20.69 7.78 -3.08
C ALA A 41 21.44 8.38 -4.27
N ARG A 42 22.02 9.57 -4.11
CA ARG A 42 22.76 10.26 -5.17
C ARG A 42 24.03 9.54 -5.59
N ARG A 43 24.56 8.62 -4.76
CA ARG A 43 25.69 7.75 -5.16
C ARG A 43 25.28 6.70 -6.19
N LEU A 44 24.03 6.24 -6.12
CA LEU A 44 23.56 5.12 -6.92
C LEU A 44 22.66 5.55 -8.08
N PHE A 45 21.79 6.51 -7.82
CA PHE A 45 20.75 6.91 -8.75
C PHE A 45 20.79 8.40 -9.06
N SER A 46 20.29 8.75 -10.25
CA SER A 46 19.97 10.10 -10.67
C SER A 46 18.57 10.14 -11.29
N THR A 47 17.85 11.23 -11.07
CA THR A 47 16.57 11.54 -11.73
C THR A 47 16.37 13.05 -11.71
N ASP A 48 15.70 13.56 -12.75
CA ASP A 48 15.25 14.96 -12.83
C ASP A 48 13.75 15.11 -12.50
N GLU A 49 13.07 13.99 -12.20
CA GLU A 49 11.64 13.96 -11.89
C GLU A 49 11.40 13.90 -10.38
N VAL A 50 10.26 14.46 -9.97
CA VAL A 50 9.69 14.32 -8.63
C VAL A 50 8.28 13.79 -8.75
N VAL A 51 7.79 13.12 -7.72
CA VAL A 51 6.37 12.72 -7.68
C VAL A 51 5.56 13.86 -7.08
N PRO A 52 4.53 14.39 -7.76
CA PRO A 52 3.70 15.44 -7.19
C PRO A 52 3.05 14.99 -5.87
N GLY A 53 3.12 15.80 -4.83
CA GLY A 53 2.75 15.39 -3.46
C GLY A 53 1.30 14.93 -3.32
N MET A 54 0.43 15.49 -4.15
CA MET A 54 -0.98 15.12 -4.30
C MET A 54 -1.22 13.68 -4.79
N PHE A 55 -0.23 13.02 -5.38
CA PHE A 55 -0.28 11.62 -5.82
C PHE A 55 0.52 10.72 -4.89
N THR A 56 0.31 10.89 -3.59
CA THR A 56 0.94 10.08 -2.55
C THR A 56 -0.14 9.49 -1.65
N ARG A 57 0.21 8.44 -0.90
CA ARG A 57 -0.67 7.84 0.10
C ARG A 57 -1.13 8.87 1.13
N GLN A 58 -0.22 9.74 1.55
CA GLN A 58 -0.51 10.83 2.48
C GLN A 58 -1.58 11.78 1.93
N ALA A 59 -1.50 12.15 0.64
CA ALA A 59 -2.52 12.98 0.03
C ALA A 59 -3.85 12.26 -0.17
N TRP A 60 -3.81 10.97 -0.53
CA TRP A 60 -5.00 10.13 -0.63
C TRP A 60 -5.78 10.10 0.69
N GLU A 61 -5.10 9.69 1.75
CA GLU A 61 -5.69 9.52 3.09
C GLU A 61 -5.97 10.87 3.77
N GLY A 62 -5.15 11.88 3.50
CA GLY A 62 -5.20 13.18 4.18
C GLY A 62 -6.05 14.26 3.50
N GLY A 63 -6.54 14.05 2.27
CA GLY A 63 -7.34 15.09 1.61
C GLY A 63 -8.12 14.68 0.36
N ILE A 64 -7.53 13.88 -0.53
CA ILE A 64 -8.17 13.53 -1.81
C ILE A 64 -9.45 12.74 -1.59
N GLN A 65 -9.46 11.74 -0.70
CA GLN A 65 -10.65 10.93 -0.44
C GLN A 65 -11.84 11.80 0.00
N GLN A 66 -11.60 12.76 0.90
CA GLN A 66 -12.62 13.69 1.38
C GLN A 66 -13.05 14.68 0.28
N ALA A 67 -12.11 15.15 -0.54
CA ALA A 67 -12.41 16.08 -1.62
C ALA A 67 -13.31 15.43 -2.70
N ILE A 68 -13.05 14.16 -3.04
CA ILE A 68 -13.90 13.37 -3.93
C ILE A 68 -15.29 13.17 -3.31
N GLU A 69 -15.37 12.86 -2.01
CA GLU A 69 -16.65 12.68 -1.32
C GLU A 69 -17.48 13.97 -1.28
N LYS A 70 -16.85 15.11 -1.01
CA LYS A 70 -17.50 16.42 -1.05
C LYS A 70 -18.04 16.74 -2.44
N ALA A 71 -17.27 16.44 -3.49
CA ALA A 71 -17.72 16.63 -4.87
C ALA A 71 -18.96 15.78 -5.21
N ALA A 72 -18.96 14.51 -4.79
CA ALA A 72 -20.11 13.62 -4.96
C ALA A 72 -21.35 14.12 -4.18
N ASN A 73 -21.17 14.54 -2.93
CA ASN A 73 -22.28 15.05 -2.10
C ASN A 73 -22.85 16.36 -2.63
N SER A 74 -22.00 17.29 -3.10
CA SER A 74 -22.46 18.54 -3.72
C SER A 74 -23.36 18.26 -4.93
N ARG A 75 -23.06 17.20 -5.70
CA ARG A 75 -23.91 16.77 -6.81
C ARG A 75 -25.25 16.18 -6.33
N ARG A 76 -25.26 15.48 -5.20
CA ARG A 76 -26.49 14.96 -4.59
C ARG A 76 -27.41 16.09 -4.16
N GLU A 77 -26.87 17.08 -3.45
CA GLU A 77 -27.58 18.28 -3.05
C GLU A 77 -28.12 19.02 -4.28
N GLU A 78 -27.32 19.09 -5.35
CA GLU A 78 -27.76 19.70 -6.61
C GLU A 78 -29.02 19.07 -7.19
N ILE A 79 -29.05 17.74 -7.18
CA ILE A 79 -30.16 16.95 -7.70
C ILE A 79 -31.39 17.07 -6.77
N ASP A 80 -31.17 17.06 -5.46
CA ASP A 80 -32.24 17.10 -4.46
C ASP A 80 -32.98 18.45 -4.42
N TRP A 81 -32.25 19.57 -4.55
CA TRP A 81 -32.90 20.91 -4.63
C TRP A 81 -33.67 21.13 -5.94
N VAL A 82 -33.20 20.53 -7.05
CA VAL A 82 -33.85 20.63 -8.37
C VAL A 82 -35.15 19.84 -8.46
N LEU A 83 -35.38 18.86 -7.58
CA LEU A 83 -36.64 18.11 -7.55
C LEU A 83 -37.78 18.82 -6.79
N SER A 84 -37.47 19.92 -6.08
CA SER A 84 -38.45 20.70 -5.32
C SER A 84 -39.10 21.85 -6.12
N ASP A 85 -38.53 22.23 -7.27
CA ASP A 85 -39.05 23.28 -8.15
C ASP A 85 -39.28 22.70 -9.56
N SER A 86 -40.48 22.89 -10.09
CA SER A 86 -41.07 22.10 -11.18
C SER A 86 -40.34 22.12 -12.54
N GLN A 87 -40.48 21.01 -13.27
CA GLN A 87 -40.39 20.83 -14.73
C GLN A 87 -39.16 21.38 -15.45
N GLN A 88 -38.39 20.43 -16.02
CA GLN A 88 -37.28 20.61 -16.97
C GLN A 88 -35.88 20.71 -16.34
N SER A 89 -35.35 19.60 -15.83
CA SER A 89 -33.90 19.47 -15.65
C SER A 89 -33.36 18.23 -16.36
N VAL A 90 -32.54 18.49 -17.38
CA VAL A 90 -31.70 17.51 -18.07
C VAL A 90 -30.49 17.15 -17.19
N SER A 91 -30.71 16.93 -15.89
CA SER A 91 -29.64 16.86 -14.87
C SER A 91 -29.48 15.50 -14.19
N GLY A 92 -30.41 14.57 -14.42
CA GLY A 92 -30.35 13.22 -13.86
C GLY A 92 -29.76 12.20 -14.81
N GLU A 93 -28.43 12.00 -14.79
CA GLU A 93 -27.85 10.75 -15.37
C GLU A 93 -26.56 10.25 -14.68
N ILE A 94 -25.97 10.97 -13.72
CA ILE A 94 -24.84 10.44 -12.95
C ILE A 94 -25.21 10.46 -11.48
N SER A 95 -25.38 9.27 -10.90
CA SER A 95 -25.55 9.16 -9.46
C SER A 95 -24.30 9.68 -8.74
N PRO A 96 -24.44 10.30 -7.56
CA PRO A 96 -23.30 10.71 -6.74
C PRO A 96 -22.23 9.62 -6.58
N GLU A 97 -22.66 8.37 -6.48
CA GLU A 97 -21.83 7.18 -6.34
C GLU A 97 -21.04 6.89 -7.62
N ALA A 98 -21.67 7.04 -8.79
CA ALA A 98 -21.00 6.89 -10.08
C ALA A 98 -19.97 8.02 -10.31
N LEU A 99 -20.26 9.25 -9.87
CA LEU A 99 -19.29 10.34 -9.92
C LEU A 99 -18.09 10.06 -8.99
N LYS A 100 -18.35 9.65 -7.75
CA LYS A 100 -17.30 9.25 -6.78
C LYS A 100 -16.39 8.18 -7.38
N ALA A 101 -16.96 7.13 -7.96
CA ALA A 101 -16.21 6.04 -8.59
C ALA A 101 -15.31 6.54 -9.74
N ARG A 102 -15.86 7.34 -10.67
CA ARG A 102 -15.09 7.88 -11.81
C ARG A 102 -13.96 8.81 -11.39
N LEU A 103 -14.21 9.69 -10.42
CA LEU A 103 -13.16 10.59 -9.90
C LEU A 103 -12.05 9.79 -9.21
N THR A 104 -12.43 8.74 -8.48
CA THR A 104 -11.46 7.85 -7.81
C THR A 104 -10.63 7.08 -8.83
N GLU A 105 -11.25 6.49 -9.85
CA GLU A 105 -10.56 5.78 -10.93
C GLU A 105 -9.59 6.69 -11.69
N ARG A 106 -10.05 7.88 -12.07
CA ARG A 106 -9.20 8.89 -12.72
C ARG A 106 -8.03 9.30 -11.83
N TYR A 107 -8.28 9.54 -10.54
CA TYR A 107 -7.22 9.86 -9.59
C TYR A 107 -6.15 8.77 -9.52
N PHE A 108 -6.55 7.50 -9.42
CA PHE A 108 -5.57 6.40 -9.37
C PHE A 108 -4.86 6.17 -10.70
N THR A 109 -5.47 6.52 -11.83
CA THR A 109 -4.82 6.53 -13.15
C THR A 109 -3.69 7.57 -13.19
N ASP A 110 -3.96 8.79 -12.74
CA ASP A 110 -2.96 9.87 -12.69
C ASP A 110 -1.89 9.62 -11.62
N PHE A 111 -2.28 9.01 -10.50
CA PHE A 111 -1.36 8.54 -9.46
C PHE A 111 -0.36 7.55 -10.07
N ALA A 112 -0.86 6.48 -10.69
CA ALA A 112 -0.02 5.47 -11.32
C ALA A 112 0.89 6.07 -12.40
N GLY A 113 0.35 6.95 -13.25
CA GLY A 113 1.13 7.65 -14.28
C GLY A 113 2.26 8.50 -13.70
N SER A 114 2.01 9.24 -12.61
CA SER A 114 3.01 10.07 -11.95
C SER A 114 4.17 9.24 -11.37
N TRP A 115 3.84 8.13 -10.72
CA TRP A 115 4.85 7.21 -10.17
C TRP A 115 5.63 6.49 -11.27
N LEU A 116 4.96 6.05 -12.34
CA LEU A 116 5.64 5.43 -13.49
C LEU A 116 6.57 6.41 -14.19
N ASN A 117 6.18 7.67 -14.36
CA ASN A 117 7.07 8.70 -14.92
C ASN A 117 8.34 8.87 -14.09
N PHE A 118 8.19 9.00 -12.76
CA PHE A 118 9.33 9.06 -11.85
C PHE A 118 10.22 7.82 -11.99
N LEU A 119 9.67 6.61 -11.92
CA LEU A 119 10.44 5.37 -12.03
C LEU A 119 11.14 5.21 -13.39
N ASN A 120 10.48 5.60 -14.48
CA ASN A 120 11.04 5.54 -15.83
C ASN A 120 12.17 6.56 -16.06
N SER A 121 12.16 7.67 -15.31
CA SER A 121 13.23 8.67 -15.33
C SER A 121 14.46 8.25 -14.52
N LEU A 122 14.31 7.31 -13.58
CA LEU A 122 15.39 6.87 -12.71
C LEU A 122 16.51 6.23 -13.55
N ARG A 123 17.75 6.66 -13.28
CA ARG A 123 18.95 6.14 -13.92
C ARG A 123 19.94 5.69 -12.85
N LEU A 124 20.66 4.61 -13.12
CA LEU A 124 21.86 4.27 -12.37
C LEU A 124 22.99 5.20 -12.83
N ASN A 125 23.77 5.69 -11.87
CA ASN A 125 24.92 6.53 -12.18
C ASN A 125 26.01 5.70 -12.88
N PRO A 126 26.64 6.23 -13.94
CA PRO A 126 27.72 5.52 -14.63
C PRO A 126 28.92 5.33 -13.70
N ALA A 127 29.44 4.10 -13.63
CA ALA A 127 30.71 3.78 -13.00
C ALA A 127 31.85 3.97 -14.00
N SER A 128 32.95 4.61 -13.59
CA SER A 128 34.08 4.91 -14.50
C SER A 128 35.13 3.80 -14.51
N ASN A 129 35.17 2.98 -13.46
CA ASN A 129 36.13 1.88 -13.31
C ASN A 129 35.56 0.72 -12.47
N ILE A 130 36.29 -0.39 -12.39
CA ILE A 130 35.85 -1.62 -11.69
C ILE A 130 35.70 -1.40 -10.17
N ALA A 131 36.50 -0.52 -9.56
CA ALA A 131 36.35 -0.20 -8.15
C ALA A 131 35.01 0.52 -7.91
N ASP A 132 34.65 1.49 -8.76
CA ASP A 132 33.35 2.16 -8.69
C ASP A 132 32.17 1.17 -8.83
N VAL A 133 32.28 0.19 -9.73
CA VAL A 133 31.26 -0.87 -9.88
C VAL A 133 31.16 -1.70 -8.60
N THR A 134 32.30 -2.04 -8.00
CA THR A 134 32.35 -2.81 -6.75
C THR A 134 31.71 -2.02 -5.60
N ASP A 135 32.00 -0.73 -5.49
CA ASP A 135 31.42 0.16 -4.50
C ASP A 135 29.91 0.31 -4.68
N GLN A 136 29.44 0.48 -5.91
CA GLN A 136 28.00 0.55 -6.22
C GLN A 136 27.28 -0.76 -5.86
N LEU A 137 27.83 -1.91 -6.25
CA LEU A 137 27.24 -3.22 -5.91
C LEU A 137 27.23 -3.47 -4.40
N THR A 138 28.28 -3.05 -3.69
CA THR A 138 28.35 -3.12 -2.23
C THR A 138 27.27 -2.24 -1.60
N LEU A 139 27.11 -1.00 -2.07
CA LEU A 139 26.07 -0.10 -1.59
C LEU A 139 24.66 -0.63 -1.88
N MET A 140 24.43 -1.22 -3.06
CA MET A 140 23.14 -1.83 -3.42
C MET A 140 22.76 -3.00 -2.52
N SER A 141 23.76 -3.79 -2.10
CA SER A 141 23.57 -5.00 -1.29
C SER A 141 23.61 -4.77 0.21
N ASP A 142 24.00 -3.58 0.68
CA ASP A 142 24.01 -3.23 2.10
C ASP A 142 22.57 -3.11 2.66
N VAL A 143 22.21 -4.01 3.57
CA VAL A 143 20.84 -4.10 4.12
C VAL A 143 20.42 -2.86 4.94
N ARG A 144 21.38 -2.07 5.45
CA ARG A 144 21.12 -0.91 6.33
C ARG A 144 21.15 0.42 5.59
N GLN A 145 21.94 0.53 4.53
CA GLN A 145 22.22 1.79 3.86
C GLN A 145 21.90 1.77 2.37
N SER A 146 21.37 0.66 1.83
CA SER A 146 21.02 0.54 0.41
C SER A 146 19.89 1.51 0.02
N PRO A 147 20.18 2.48 -0.87
CA PRO A 147 19.14 3.34 -1.42
C PRO A 147 18.11 2.59 -2.25
N LEU A 148 18.51 1.46 -2.86
CA LEU A 148 17.60 0.59 -3.59
C LEU A 148 16.56 -0.03 -2.65
N ILE A 149 16.99 -0.58 -1.51
CA ILE A 149 16.07 -1.16 -0.52
C ILE A 149 15.15 -0.09 0.05
N ALA A 150 15.68 1.10 0.38
CA ALA A 150 14.87 2.21 0.89
C ALA A 150 13.80 2.64 -0.13
N LEU A 151 14.17 2.81 -1.40
CA LEU A 151 13.24 3.14 -2.47
C LEU A 151 12.16 2.07 -2.64
N MET A 152 12.56 0.79 -2.66
CA MET A 152 11.64 -0.34 -2.80
C MET A 152 10.63 -0.39 -1.64
N ASN A 153 11.05 -0.10 -0.40
CA ASN A 153 10.14 0.00 0.74
C ASN A 153 9.13 1.14 0.59
N THR A 154 9.58 2.31 0.10
CA THR A 154 8.69 3.44 -0.17
C THR A 154 7.67 3.09 -1.25
N LEU A 155 8.11 2.47 -2.36
CA LEU A 155 7.20 1.99 -3.41
C LEU A 155 6.22 0.95 -2.88
N ALA A 156 6.69 0.05 -2.00
CA ALA A 156 5.84 -0.96 -1.39
C ALA A 156 4.74 -0.35 -0.53
N TRP A 157 5.04 0.75 0.17
CA TRP A 157 4.08 1.44 1.02
C TRP A 157 3.09 2.27 0.20
N GLN A 158 3.56 2.91 -0.87
CA GLN A 158 2.75 3.72 -1.79
C GLN A 158 1.82 2.84 -2.66
N GLY A 159 2.29 1.67 -3.11
CA GLY A 159 1.50 0.72 -3.91
C GLY A 159 0.28 0.14 -3.18
N GLU A 160 0.22 0.27 -1.84
CA GLU A 160 -0.95 -0.15 -1.06
C GLU A 160 -2.01 0.94 -0.90
N THR A 161 -1.81 2.11 -1.49
CA THR A 161 -2.76 3.22 -1.39
C THR A 161 -4.12 2.81 -1.97
N GLY A 162 -5.19 3.12 -1.25
CA GLY A 162 -6.56 2.85 -1.70
C GLY A 162 -7.01 1.40 -1.58
N GLN A 163 -6.19 0.50 -1.01
CA GLN A 163 -6.68 -0.84 -0.65
C GLN A 163 -7.81 -0.73 0.38
N LYS A 164 -8.95 -1.39 0.09
CA LYS A 164 -10.14 -1.35 0.95
C LYS A 164 -9.94 -2.28 2.14
N ALA A 165 -9.75 -1.73 3.34
CA ALA A 165 -9.63 -2.48 4.59
C ALA A 165 -10.81 -3.45 4.84
N GLU A 166 -12.02 -3.12 4.40
CA GLU A 166 -13.19 -3.98 4.58
C GLU A 166 -13.12 -5.29 3.78
N LYS A 167 -12.59 -5.25 2.55
CA LYS A 167 -12.40 -6.46 1.74
C LYS A 167 -11.37 -7.41 2.36
N PHE A 168 -10.42 -6.85 3.11
CA PHE A 168 -9.45 -7.64 3.87
C PHE A 168 -10.14 -8.38 5.02
N SER A 169 -10.95 -7.69 5.82
CA SER A 169 -11.74 -8.30 6.90
C SER A 169 -12.69 -9.38 6.40
N GLU A 170 -13.39 -9.16 5.28
CA GLU A 170 -14.24 -10.17 4.65
C GLU A 170 -13.44 -11.39 4.19
N SER A 171 -12.24 -11.17 3.62
CA SER A 171 -11.36 -12.26 3.21
C SER A 171 -10.90 -13.10 4.41
N ILE A 172 -10.57 -12.46 5.55
CA ILE A 172 -10.20 -13.17 6.79
C ILE A 172 -11.37 -13.97 7.35
N ILE A 173 -12.56 -13.37 7.39
CA ILE A 173 -13.79 -14.05 7.86
C ILE A 173 -14.12 -15.24 6.96
N LYS A 174 -13.98 -15.08 5.64
CA LYS A 174 -14.18 -16.16 4.66
C LYS A 174 -13.16 -17.29 4.84
N SER A 175 -11.87 -16.96 4.97
CA SER A 175 -10.82 -17.96 5.23
C SER A 175 -11.03 -18.70 6.55
N ALA A 176 -11.45 -18.01 7.62
CA ALA A 176 -11.78 -18.64 8.89
C ALA A 176 -12.99 -19.58 8.77
N LYS A 177 -14.02 -19.19 8.02
CA LYS A 177 -15.22 -20.01 7.77
C LYS A 177 -14.88 -21.26 6.96
N GLU A 178 -14.02 -21.14 5.95
CA GLU A 178 -13.56 -22.26 5.11
C GLU A 178 -12.69 -23.23 5.90
N LEU A 179 -11.81 -22.73 6.79
CA LEU A 179 -10.98 -23.55 7.68
C LEU A 179 -11.80 -24.37 8.68
N VAL A 180 -12.90 -23.80 9.19
CA VAL A 180 -13.80 -24.50 10.12
C VAL A 180 -14.72 -25.50 9.38
N SER A 181 -14.99 -25.26 8.09
CA SER A 181 -15.93 -26.06 7.31
C SER A 181 -15.30 -27.23 6.54
N ASN A 182 -13.96 -27.30 6.42
CA ASN A 182 -13.30 -28.30 5.58
C ASN A 182 -12.07 -28.91 6.28
N LYS A 183 -12.19 -30.13 6.82
CA LYS A 183 -11.15 -30.77 7.63
C LYS A 183 -10.02 -31.47 6.84
N ASP A 184 -10.09 -31.61 5.52
CA ASP A 184 -9.20 -32.55 4.78
C ASP A 184 -8.59 -32.03 3.47
N LYS A 185 -8.24 -30.73 3.36
CA LYS A 185 -7.40 -30.24 2.23
C LYS A 185 -6.29 -29.29 2.69
N PRO A 186 -5.11 -29.30 2.02
CA PRO A 186 -3.99 -28.45 2.40
C PRO A 186 -4.39 -26.96 2.37
N VAL A 187 -4.09 -26.28 3.47
CA VAL A 187 -4.61 -24.98 3.93
C VAL A 187 -4.15 -23.77 3.10
N ILE A 188 -3.45 -23.94 1.98
CA ILE A 188 -2.90 -22.81 1.21
C ILE A 188 -3.24 -22.96 -0.26
N ASP A 189 -4.40 -22.44 -0.65
CA ASP A 189 -4.61 -22.06 -2.04
C ASP A 189 -3.87 -20.73 -2.27
N GLN A 190 -2.63 -20.83 -2.75
CA GLN A 190 -1.75 -19.68 -3.03
C GLN A 190 -2.29 -18.75 -4.15
N THR A 191 -3.48 -19.05 -4.68
CA THR A 191 -4.14 -18.32 -5.78
C THR A 191 -5.14 -17.27 -5.30
N VAL A 192 -5.45 -17.17 -3.99
CA VAL A 192 -6.20 -16.01 -3.49
C VAL A 192 -5.25 -14.81 -3.44
N ALA A 193 -5.11 -14.13 -4.59
CA ALA A 193 -4.63 -12.76 -4.63
C ALA A 193 -5.39 -11.99 -3.54
N GLY A 194 -4.65 -11.28 -2.68
CA GLY A 194 -5.26 -10.41 -1.65
C GLY A 194 -6.24 -9.42 -2.29
N PRO A 195 -6.97 -8.63 -1.47
CA PRO A 195 -7.92 -7.65 -1.97
C PRO A 195 -7.27 -6.79 -3.06
N GLN A 196 -7.74 -6.90 -4.30
CA GLN A 196 -7.13 -6.18 -5.41
C GLN A 196 -7.28 -4.68 -5.20
N GLY A 197 -6.15 -3.99 -5.09
CA GLY A 197 -6.04 -2.55 -4.96
C GLY A 197 -6.11 -1.84 -6.32
N PRO A 198 -6.47 -0.53 -6.34
CA PRO A 198 -6.52 0.25 -7.58
C PRO A 198 -5.14 0.46 -8.24
N LEU A 199 -4.06 0.13 -7.53
CA LEU A 199 -2.68 0.28 -7.97
C LEU A 199 -1.98 -1.05 -8.26
N ASP A 200 -2.68 -2.18 -8.14
CA ASP A 200 -2.09 -3.51 -8.27
C ASP A 200 -1.52 -3.77 -9.66
N ASP A 201 -2.13 -3.25 -10.72
CA ASP A 201 -1.60 -3.41 -12.08
C ASP A 201 -0.26 -2.67 -12.27
N THR A 202 -0.07 -1.56 -11.55
CA THR A 202 1.14 -0.72 -11.65
C THR A 202 2.25 -1.19 -10.72
N PHE A 203 1.91 -1.51 -9.46
CA PHE A 203 2.89 -1.85 -8.44
C PHE A 203 3.00 -3.36 -8.20
N GLY A 204 2.01 -4.16 -8.59
CA GLY A 204 1.91 -5.59 -8.30
C GLY A 204 3.12 -6.42 -8.72
N PRO A 205 3.68 -6.25 -9.94
CA PRO A 205 4.90 -6.95 -10.34
C PRO A 205 6.08 -6.66 -9.39
N LEU A 206 6.30 -5.40 -9.02
CA LEU A 206 7.36 -5.00 -8.09
C LEU A 206 7.12 -5.52 -6.67
N LEU A 207 5.87 -5.43 -6.18
CA LEU A 207 5.46 -5.96 -4.88
C LEU A 207 5.67 -7.48 -4.76
N THR A 208 5.44 -8.20 -5.86
CA THR A 208 5.67 -9.65 -5.93
C THR A 208 7.16 -9.97 -5.88
N MET A 209 8.01 -9.22 -6.59
CA MET A 209 9.46 -9.40 -6.56
C MET A 209 10.06 -9.14 -5.17
N MET A 210 9.51 -8.18 -4.41
CA MET A 210 9.92 -7.90 -3.03
C MET A 210 9.52 -8.99 -2.03
N GLY A 211 8.80 -10.02 -2.47
CA GLY A 211 8.43 -11.13 -1.61
C GLY A 211 7.37 -10.75 -0.57
N LYS A 212 6.49 -9.77 -0.82
CA LYS A 212 5.37 -9.41 0.09
C LYS A 212 4.26 -10.48 0.19
N LYS A 213 4.57 -11.72 -0.20
CA LYS A 213 3.86 -12.95 0.20
C LYS A 213 4.54 -13.67 1.39
N GLN A 214 5.73 -13.26 1.84
CA GLN A 214 6.53 -13.99 2.85
C GLN A 214 6.27 -13.58 4.30
N SER A 215 5.48 -12.53 4.57
CA SER A 215 5.02 -12.26 5.94
C SER A 215 4.10 -13.37 6.49
N GLN A 216 3.46 -14.16 5.61
CA GLN A 216 2.68 -15.34 6.02
C GLN A 216 3.57 -16.56 6.36
N GLN A 217 4.81 -16.63 5.87
CA GLN A 217 5.67 -17.81 6.02
C GLN A 217 6.52 -17.79 7.30
N ARG A 218 6.74 -16.60 7.89
CA ARG A 218 7.58 -16.45 9.10
C ARG A 218 6.84 -16.79 10.39
N ASP A 219 5.51 -16.72 10.41
CA ASP A 219 4.72 -17.09 11.60
C ASP A 219 4.47 -18.60 11.71
N VAL A 220 4.44 -19.32 10.58
CA VAL A 220 4.28 -20.80 10.57
C VAL A 220 5.52 -21.49 11.15
N CYS A 221 6.72 -20.93 10.96
CA CYS A 221 7.96 -21.55 11.42
C CYS A 221 8.23 -21.34 12.93
N ARG A 222 7.47 -20.47 13.60
CA ARG A 222 7.58 -20.26 15.06
C ARG A 222 6.64 -21.14 15.88
N GLN A 223 5.58 -21.67 15.25
CA GLN A 223 4.55 -22.48 15.92
C GLN A 223 4.96 -23.95 16.11
N PHE A 224 6.02 -24.43 15.44
CA PHE A 224 6.47 -25.84 15.50
C PHE A 224 7.72 -26.09 16.36
N ALA A 225 8.16 -25.10 17.14
CA ALA A 225 9.25 -25.28 18.10
C ALA A 225 8.70 -25.51 19.52
N GLU A 226 8.02 -26.64 19.74
CA GLU A 226 7.95 -27.21 21.09
C GLU A 226 9.31 -27.87 21.39
N PRO A 227 9.98 -27.55 22.51
CA PRO A 227 11.13 -28.33 22.93
C PRO A 227 10.64 -29.70 23.43
N ALA A 228 10.98 -30.75 22.69
CA ALA A 228 10.82 -32.12 23.14
C ALA A 228 11.54 -32.28 24.49
N ASN A 229 10.76 -32.65 25.51
CA ASN A 229 11.23 -32.99 26.85
C ASN A 229 12.18 -34.20 26.76
N VAL A 230 13.48 -33.97 26.87
CA VAL A 230 14.50 -35.02 27.01
C VAL A 230 14.62 -35.34 28.50
N PRO A 231 14.35 -36.57 28.96
CA PRO A 231 14.56 -36.93 30.35
C PRO A 231 16.06 -37.07 30.63
N ASP A 232 16.54 -36.26 31.57
CA ASP A 232 17.93 -36.17 32.02
C ASP A 232 18.30 -37.41 32.87
N PRO A 233 19.28 -38.25 32.48
CA PRO A 233 19.57 -39.48 33.20
C PRO A 233 20.80 -39.32 34.09
N HIS A 234 20.82 -38.42 35.06
CA HIS A 234 21.65 -38.53 36.26
C HIS A 234 21.19 -37.51 37.29
N HIS A 235 20.55 -37.95 38.39
CA HIS A 235 20.75 -37.41 39.74
C HIS A 235 20.16 -38.42 40.76
N SER A 236 20.99 -39.40 41.11
CA SER A 236 20.86 -40.11 42.38
C SER A 236 21.29 -39.19 43.51
N ARG A 237 20.56 -39.30 44.64
CA ARG A 237 20.80 -38.73 45.98
C ARG A 237 20.27 -37.31 46.20
N ALA A 238 19.15 -37.21 46.92
CA ALA A 238 19.17 -36.89 48.35
C ALA A 238 17.74 -36.63 48.85
N ALA A 239 17.18 -37.57 49.62
CA ALA A 239 16.11 -37.28 50.57
C ALA A 239 16.06 -38.40 51.61
N ALA A 240 16.71 -38.17 52.74
CA ALA A 240 16.42 -38.89 53.97
C ALA A 240 16.53 -37.93 55.16
N LEU A 241 15.34 -37.57 55.64
CA LEU A 241 14.96 -37.42 57.06
C LEU A 241 15.38 -36.15 57.80
N ALA A 242 14.35 -35.35 58.07
CA ALA A 242 14.24 -34.40 59.16
C ALA A 242 14.22 -35.09 60.54
N ALA A 243 14.77 -34.41 61.55
CA ALA A 243 14.12 -34.09 62.84
C ALA A 243 15.20 -33.73 63.87
N GLY A 244 14.98 -32.63 64.61
CA GLY A 244 15.91 -32.14 65.63
C GLY A 244 15.95 -32.99 66.90
N SER A 245 16.89 -32.65 67.78
CA SER A 245 16.71 -32.51 69.24
C SER A 245 18.07 -32.51 69.96
N GLN A 246 18.20 -31.60 70.92
CA GLN A 246 18.93 -31.75 72.19
C GLN A 246 20.48 -31.75 72.26
N ARG A 247 20.96 -30.65 72.85
CA ARG A 247 21.73 -30.55 74.12
C ARG A 247 23.27 -30.65 74.15
N VAL A 248 23.79 -29.57 74.77
CA VAL A 248 25.06 -29.33 75.50
C VAL A 248 26.30 -29.08 74.66
#